data_AF-A0A1I7I566-F1
#
_entry.id   AF-A0A1I7I566-F1
#
_cell.length_a   1.000
_cell.length_b   1.000
_cell.length_c   1.000
_cell.angle_alpha   90.00
_cell.angle_beta   90.00
_cell.angle_gamma   90.00
#
_symmetry.space_group_name_H-M   'P 1'
#
loop_
_entity.id
_entity.type
_entity.pdbx_description
1 polymer ?
#
loop_
_entity_poly.entity_id
_entity_poly.type
_entity_poly.pdbx_seq_one_letter_code
_entity_poly.pdbx_strand_id
1 'polypeptide(L)' 'MDHSHSTTTSHKKGKHLTYAERVLIQIRLKDNYSIRAIAREIGCSPSTVSNEIARGSVFLYNGHVTRYKASAGQKAY' A
#
# COMPACT_ATOMS: atom_id res chain seq x y z
N MET A 1 11.68 1.21 -29.23
CA MET A 1 11.93 1.61 -27.83
C MET A 1 11.50 0.45 -26.96
N ASP A 2 12.48 -0.28 -26.42
CA ASP A 2 12.25 -1.51 -25.66
C ASP A 2 11.83 -1.13 -24.23
N HIS A 3 10.56 -1.38 -23.88
CA HIS A 3 10.07 -1.15 -22.53
C HIS A 3 10.28 -2.42 -21.72
N SER A 4 11.47 -2.53 -21.12
CA SER A 4 11.80 -3.53 -20.12
C SER A 4 10.90 -3.38 -18.89
N HIS A 5 9.74 -4.02 -18.90
CA HIS A 5 8.83 -4.07 -17.75
C HIS A 5 9.46 -4.96 -16.69
N SER A 6 9.96 -4.30 -15.64
CA SER A 6 10.68 -4.91 -14.53
C SER A 6 9.96 -6.13 -13.95
N THR A 7 10.73 -7.22 -13.90
CA THR A 7 10.60 -8.42 -13.05
C THR A 7 9.62 -8.24 -11.89
N THR A 8 8.39 -8.68 -12.10
CA THR A 8 7.46 -8.98 -11.01
C THR A 8 7.96 -10.24 -10.32
N THR A 9 8.62 -10.07 -9.17
CA THR A 9 8.72 -11.12 -8.16
C THR A 9 7.36 -11.80 -8.04
N SER A 10 7.33 -13.13 -8.16
CA SER A 10 6.13 -13.98 -8.24
C SER A 10 5.12 -13.67 -7.13
N HIS A 11 4.22 -12.71 -7.38
CA HIS A 11 3.14 -12.39 -6.48
C HIS A 11 2.06 -13.45 -6.66
N LYS A 12 1.82 -14.26 -5.63
CA LYS A 12 0.73 -15.24 -5.64
C LYS A 12 -0.60 -14.50 -5.76
N LYS A 13 -1.29 -14.67 -6.90
CA LYS A 13 -2.63 -14.13 -7.15
C LYS A 13 -3.56 -14.56 -6.01
N GLY A 14 -4.33 -13.61 -5.46
CA GLY A 14 -5.27 -13.85 -4.35
C GLY A 14 -4.67 -13.73 -2.94
N LYS A 15 -3.37 -13.50 -2.78
CA LYS A 15 -2.81 -13.16 -1.46
C LYS A 15 -3.23 -11.74 -1.08
N HIS A 16 -3.92 -11.59 0.05
CA HIS A 16 -4.15 -10.30 0.68
C HIS A 16 -2.92 -9.87 1.49
N LEU A 17 -2.73 -8.55 1.63
CA LEU A 17 -1.74 -8.01 2.54
C LEU A 17 -2.03 -8.49 3.97
N THR A 18 -1.00 -8.93 4.65
CA THR A 18 -1.00 -9.21 6.09
C THR A 18 -1.08 -7.92 6.88
N TYR A 19 -1.48 -8.00 8.15
CA TYR A 19 -1.49 -6.83 9.02
C TYR A 19 -0.10 -6.18 9.16
N ALA A 20 0.96 -6.98 9.23
CA ALA A 20 2.33 -6.48 9.29
C ALA A 20 2.72 -5.69 8.02
N GLU A 21 2.39 -6.20 6.83
CA GLU A 21 2.62 -5.49 5.57
C GLU A 21 1.82 -4.17 5.52
N ARG A 22 0.59 -4.14 6.06
CA ARG A 22 -0.20 -2.89 6.19
C ARG A 22 0.43 -1.88 7.14
N VAL A 23 0.95 -2.33 8.28
CA VAL A 23 1.67 -1.47 9.24
C VAL A 23 2.93 -0.90 8.59
N LEU A 24 3.64 -1.69 7.78
CA LEU A 24 4.80 -1.22 7.03
C LEU A 24 4.43 -0.11 6.04
N ILE A 25 3.32 -0.25 5.30
CA ILE A 25 2.79 0.82 4.43
C ILE A 25 2.58 2.11 5.24
N GLN A 26 1.96 2.01 6.42
CA GLN A 26 1.69 3.17 7.26
C GLN A 26 2.97 3.88 7.73
N ILE A 27 3.99 3.12 8.15
CA ILE A 27 5.28 3.67 8.58
C ILE A 27 5.97 4.37 7.39
N ARG A 28 6.06 3.70 6.24
CA ARG A 28 6.76 4.24 5.07
C ARG A 28 6.07 5.47 4.46
N LEU A 29 4.74 5.55 4.53
CA LEU A 29 4.03 6.78 4.17
C LEU A 29 4.38 7.95 5.09
N LYS A 30 4.57 7.69 6.40
CA LYS A 30 5.03 8.72 7.35
C LYS A 30 6.46 9.18 7.04
N ASP A 31 7.29 8.28 6.53
CA ASP A 31 8.65 8.58 6.05
C ASP A 31 8.67 9.23 4.64
N ASN A 32 7.52 9.54 4.05
CA ASN A 32 7.36 10.11 2.70
C ASN A 32 7.91 9.22 1.57
N TYR A 33 7.90 7.90 1.75
CA TYR A 33 8.27 6.98 0.68
C TYR A 33 7.22 6.99 -0.44
N SER A 34 7.67 6.87 -1.69
CA SER A 34 6.78 6.68 -2.83
C SER A 34 6.10 5.31 -2.80
N ILE A 35 4.89 5.22 -3.34
CA ILE A 35 4.13 3.96 -3.46
C ILE A 35 4.96 2.86 -4.14
N ARG A 36 5.75 3.21 -5.16
CA ARG A 36 6.63 2.25 -5.85
C ARG A 36 7.75 1.74 -4.95
N ALA A 37 8.32 2.58 -4.08
CA ALA A 37 9.34 2.16 -3.13
C ALA A 37 8.75 1.19 -2.10
N ILE A 38 7.57 1.51 -1.57
CA ILE A 38 6.84 0.65 -0.60
C ILE A 38 6.49 -0.70 -1.23
N ALA A 39 5.99 -0.70 -2.46
CA ALA A 39 5.64 -1.91 -3.19
C ALA A 39 6.86 -2.84 -3.42
N ARG A 40 8.04 -2.27 -3.72
CA ARG A 40 9.28 -3.05 -3.84
C ARG A 40 9.73 -3.66 -2.52
N GLU A 41 9.57 -2.94 -1.41
CA GLU A 41 9.93 -3.44 -0.08
C GLU A 41 9.03 -4.60 0.36
N ILE A 42 7.73 -4.53 0.04
CA ILE A 42 6.76 -5.61 0.33
C ILE A 42 6.88 -6.76 -0.69
N GLY A 43 7.37 -6.49 -1.90
CA GLY A 43 7.37 -7.46 -3.00
C GLY A 43 6.01 -7.63 -3.67
N CYS A 44 5.21 -6.56 -3.74
CA CYS A 44 3.90 -6.55 -4.39
C CYS A 44 3.82 -5.50 -5.52
N SER A 45 2.70 -5.44 -6.25
CA SER A 45 2.53 -4.42 -7.28
C SER A 45 2.24 -3.04 -6.65
N PRO A 46 2.67 -1.94 -7.30
CA PRO A 46 2.31 -0.58 -6.86
C PRO A 46 0.79 -0.38 -6.78
N SER A 47 0.03 -1.03 -7.66
CA SER A 47 -1.44 -0.98 -7.65
C SER A 47 -2.04 -1.60 -6.39
N THR A 48 -1.44 -2.67 -5.84
CA THR A 48 -1.89 -3.27 -4.58
C THR A 48 -1.74 -2.28 -3.42
N VAL A 49 -0.60 -1.59 -3.34
CA VAL A 49 -0.36 -0.56 -2.33
C VAL A 49 -1.30 0.63 -2.51
N SER A 50 -1.48 1.14 -3.74
CA SER A 50 -2.42 2.23 -4.01
C SER A 50 -3.85 1.88 -3.59
N ASN A 51 -4.31 0.67 -3.95
CA ASN A 51 -5.66 0.21 -3.65
C ASN A 51 -5.86 -0.01 -2.14
N GLU A 52 -4.86 -0.54 -1.45
CA GLU A 52 -4.87 -0.67 0.01
C GLU A 52 -4.95 0.72 0.68
N ILE A 53 -4.15 1.69 0.22
CA ILE A 53 -4.18 3.06 0.77
C ILE A 53 -5.55 3.69 0.56
N ALA A 54 -6.14 3.55 -0.63
CA ALA A 54 -7.46 4.09 -0.92
C ALA A 54 -8.54 3.53 0.03
N ARG A 55 -8.50 2.21 0.30
CA ARG A 55 -9.46 1.55 1.21
C ARG A 55 -9.21 1.87 2.68
N GLY A 56 -7.95 1.96 3.10
CA GLY A 56 -7.56 2.19 4.50
C GLY A 56 -7.37 3.65 4.87
N SER A 57 -7.65 4.60 3.97
CA SER A 57 -7.59 6.03 4.26
C SER A 57 -8.84 6.49 5.00
N VAL A 58 -8.62 7.23 6.09
CA VAL A 58 -9.68 7.77 6.92
C VAL A 58 -9.62 9.29 6.89
N PHE A 59 -10.78 9.93 6.82
CA PHE A 59 -10.91 11.37 6.94
C PHE A 59 -10.72 11.81 8.41
N LEU A 60 -9.89 12.83 8.60
CA LEU A 60 -9.58 13.49 9.86
C LEU A 60 -10.01 14.96 9.77
N TYR A 61 -10.13 15.62 10.94
CA TYR A 61 -10.46 17.04 11.05
C TYR A 61 -11.67 17.43 10.21
N ASN A 62 -12.81 16.76 10.46
CA ASN A 62 -14.07 16.99 9.77
C ASN A 62 -14.01 16.83 8.24
N GLY A 63 -13.07 16.03 7.71
CA GLY A 63 -12.97 15.77 6.27
C GLY A 63 -11.81 16.46 5.57
N HIS A 64 -11.08 17.37 6.22
CA HIS A 64 -10.04 18.15 5.57
C HIS A 64 -8.76 17.37 5.25
N VAL A 65 -8.47 16.31 6.00
CA VAL A 65 -7.21 15.55 5.85
C VAL A 65 -7.51 14.08 5.73
N THR A 66 -6.93 13.41 4.74
CA THR A 66 -6.94 11.96 4.65
C THR A 66 -5.65 11.39 5.24
N ARG A 67 -5.79 10.32 6.03
CA ARG A 67 -4.64 9.59 6.57
C ARG A 67 -4.88 8.10 6.50
N TYR A 68 -3.93 7.38 5.90
CA TYR A 68 -3.94 5.93 5.91
C TYR A 68 -3.76 5.37 7.32
N LYS A 69 -4.59 4.40 7.68
CA LYS A 69 -4.47 3.61 8.93
C LYS A 69 -4.52 2.13 8.59
N ALA A 70 -3.49 1.38 8.97
CA ALA A 70 -3.42 -0.07 8.78
C ALA A 70 -4.62 -0.81 9.41
N SER A 71 -5.11 -0.32 10.55
CA SER A 71 -6.31 -0.87 11.20
C SER A 71 -7.60 -0.64 10.40
N ALA A 72 -7.71 0.46 9.66
CA ALA A 72 -8.85 0.70 8.77
C ALA A 72 -8.74 -0.18 7.51
N GLY A 73 -7.55 -0.27 6.93
CA GLY A 73 -7.27 -1.18 5.81
C GLY A 73 -7.55 -2.65 6.15
N GLN A 74 -7.21 -3.09 7.36
CA GLN A 74 -7.52 -4.44 7.85
C GLN A 74 -9.02 -4.68 8.00
N LYS A 75 -9.80 -3.70 8.45
CA LYS A 75 -11.27 -3.84 8.63
C LYS A 75 -12.04 -3.86 7.31
N ALA A 76 -11.45 -3.34 6.24
CA ALA A 76 -12.07 -3.34 4.91
C ALA A 76 -12.04 -4.72 4.23
N TYR A 77 -11.40 -5.72 4.85
CA TYR A 77 -11.21 -7.08 4.38
C TYR A 77 -11.58 -8.10 5.46
#